data_AF-A0A9X5X7P4-F1
#
_entry.id   AF-A0A9X5X7P4-F1
#
_cell.length_a   1.000
_cell.length_b   1.000
_cell.length_c   1.000
_cell.angle_alpha   90.00
_cell.angle_beta   90.00
_cell.angle_gamma   90.00
#
_symmetry.space_group_name_H-M   'P 1'
#
loop_
_entity.id
_entity.type
_entity.pdbx_description
1 polymer ?
#
loop_
_entity_poly.entity_id
_entity_poly.type
_entity_poly.pdbx_seq_one_letter_code
_entity_poly.pdbx_strand_id
1 'polypeptide(L)' 'VEADAVHEQVVRREVVAGLLEEEPHLDGDVAFGVDATNYVEDRLAERLLGAWRAGESSLRTPV' A
#
# COMPACT_ATOMS: atom_id res chain seq x y z
N VAL A 1 9.77 -6.90 -12.41
CA VAL A 1 8.54 -6.16 -12.81
C VAL A 1 7.38 -7.10 -13.13
N GLU A 2 7.61 -8.38 -13.45
CA GLU A 2 6.54 -9.36 -13.71
C GLU A 2 5.83 -9.86 -12.43
N ALA A 3 6.52 -9.82 -11.29
CA ALA A 3 5.96 -10.21 -9.99
C ALA A 3 4.80 -9.29 -9.53
N ASP A 4 4.89 -7.97 -9.71
CA ASP A 4 3.85 -7.03 -9.25
C ASP A 4 2.53 -7.20 -10.01
N ALA A 5 2.59 -7.40 -11.34
CA ALA A 5 1.39 -7.51 -12.16
C ALA A 5 0.59 -8.77 -11.86
N VAL A 6 1.26 -9.90 -11.59
CA VAL A 6 0.58 -11.14 -11.18
C VAL A 6 0.05 -11.02 -9.76
N HIS A 7 0.81 -10.42 -8.83
CA HIS A 7 0.33 -10.19 -7.46
C HIS A 7 -0.90 -9.28 -7.42
N GLU A 8 -0.93 -8.20 -8.20
CA GLU A 8 -2.08 -7.29 -8.26
C GLU A 8 -3.34 -7.99 -8.77
N GLN A 9 -3.23 -8.82 -9.83
CA GLN A 9 -4.39 -9.53 -10.38
C GLN A 9 -4.92 -10.59 -9.42
N VAL A 10 -4.03 -11.34 -8.73
CA VAL A 10 -4.43 -12.33 -7.72
C VAL A 10 -5.13 -11.63 -6.55
N VAL A 11 -4.53 -10.57 -6.00
CA VAL A 11 -5.14 -9.81 -4.88
C VAL A 11 -6.51 -9.27 -5.29
N ARG A 12 -6.61 -8.64 -6.46
CA ARG A 12 -7.87 -8.02 -6.89
C ARG A 12 -8.97 -9.03 -7.20
N ARG A 13 -8.65 -10.11 -7.92
CA ARG A 13 -9.66 -11.03 -8.48
C ARG A 13 -9.90 -12.27 -7.64
N GLU A 14 -8.90 -12.76 -6.92
CA GLU A 14 -9.03 -14.01 -6.16
C GLU A 14 -9.24 -13.72 -4.67
N VAL A 15 -8.65 -12.65 -4.14
CA VAL A 15 -8.74 -12.33 -2.70
C VAL A 15 -9.85 -11.33 -2.42
N VAL A 16 -9.77 -10.13 -2.98
CA VAL A 16 -10.74 -9.04 -2.67
C VAL A 16 -12.12 -9.35 -3.23
N ALA A 17 -12.21 -9.83 -4.47
CA ALA A 17 -13.50 -10.19 -5.05
C ALA A 17 -14.17 -11.33 -4.27
N GLY A 18 -13.42 -12.41 -3.94
CA GLY A 18 -13.95 -13.51 -3.14
C GLY A 18 -14.40 -13.07 -1.74
N LEU A 19 -13.61 -12.22 -1.07
CA LEU A 19 -13.98 -11.65 0.23
C LEU A 19 -15.28 -10.84 0.15
N LEU A 20 -15.45 -10.00 -0.86
CA LEU A 20 -16.64 -9.14 -0.98
C LEU A 20 -17.88 -9.89 -1.48
N GLU A 21 -17.71 -11.02 -2.16
CA GLU A 21 -18.80 -11.96 -2.45
C GLU A 21 -19.35 -12.59 -1.16
N GLU A 22 -18.46 -12.98 -0.24
CA GLU A 22 -18.84 -13.58 1.06
C GLU A 22 -19.29 -12.52 2.09
N GLU A 23 -18.64 -11.34 2.09
CA GLU A 23 -18.81 -10.28 3.09
C GLU A 23 -18.99 -8.89 2.44
N PRO A 24 -20.13 -8.64 1.76
CA PRO A 24 -20.34 -7.41 0.99
C PRO A 24 -20.38 -6.13 1.84
N HIS A 25 -20.57 -6.26 3.16
CA HIS A 25 -20.58 -5.13 4.09
C HIS A 25 -19.19 -4.52 4.31
N LEU A 26 -18.11 -5.22 3.93
CA LEU A 26 -16.74 -4.76 4.04
C LEU A 26 -16.28 -3.88 2.87
N ASP A 27 -17.10 -3.68 1.83
CA ASP A 27 -16.72 -2.92 0.61
C ASP A 27 -16.11 -1.55 0.94
N GLY A 28 -16.79 -0.79 1.82
CA GLY A 28 -16.30 0.52 2.27
C GLY A 28 -15.01 0.46 3.07
N ASP A 29 -14.86 -0.55 3.94
CA ASP A 29 -13.67 -0.72 4.78
C ASP A 29 -12.45 -1.14 3.95
N VAL A 30 -12.65 -2.02 2.95
CA VAL A 30 -11.62 -2.42 1.99
C VAL A 30 -11.17 -1.22 1.15
N ALA A 31 -12.11 -0.46 0.60
CA ALA A 31 -11.79 0.75 -0.17
C ALA A 31 -10.99 1.75 0.69
N PHE A 32 -11.44 2.01 1.92
CA PHE A 32 -10.72 2.86 2.86
C PHE A 32 -9.31 2.34 3.15
N GLY A 33 -9.16 1.03 3.37
CA GLY A 33 -7.86 0.40 3.64
C GLY A 33 -6.88 0.55 2.48
N VAL A 34 -7.35 0.41 1.23
CA VAL A 34 -6.55 0.62 0.03
C VAL A 34 -6.07 2.08 -0.06
N ASP A 35 -6.98 3.04 0.09
CA ASP A 35 -6.64 4.47 0.05
C ASP A 35 -5.69 4.87 1.17
N ALA A 36 -5.91 4.37 2.38
CA ALA A 36 -5.05 4.63 3.53
C ALA A 36 -3.64 4.06 3.33
N THR A 37 -3.53 2.88 2.72
CA THR A 37 -2.24 2.24 2.40
C THR A 37 -1.48 3.08 1.38
N ASN A 38 -2.11 3.44 0.27
CA ASN A 38 -1.51 4.29 -0.77
C ASN A 38 -0.99 5.61 -0.17
N TYR A 39 -1.81 6.27 0.66
CA TYR A 39 -1.44 7.52 1.29
C TYR A 39 -0.20 7.40 2.21
N VAL A 40 -0.09 6.32 2.98
CA VAL A 40 1.07 6.09 3.85
C VAL A 40 2.31 5.72 3.03
N GLU A 41 2.16 4.90 2.01
CA GLU A 41 3.26 4.52 1.12
C GLU A 41 3.83 5.72 0.37
N ASP A 42 2.99 6.61 -0.15
CA ASP A 42 3.41 7.85 -0.81
C ASP A 42 4.27 8.70 0.13
N ARG A 43 3.81 8.93 1.36
CA ARG A 43 4.56 9.70 2.37
C ARG A 43 5.87 9.04 2.75
N LEU A 44 5.88 7.71 2.85
CA LEU A 44 7.09 6.95 3.13
C LEU A 44 8.09 7.12 1.98
N ALA A 45 7.64 6.94 0.74
CA ALA A 45 8.45 7.11 -0.46
C ALA A 45 9.03 8.52 -0.56
N GLU A 46 8.21 9.55 -0.34
CA GLU A 46 8.65 10.95 -0.28
C GLU A 46 9.76 11.14 0.76
N ARG A 47 9.59 10.63 1.99
CA ARG A 47 10.57 10.77 3.07
C ARG A 47 11.88 10.05 2.75
N LEU A 48 11.81 8.82 2.24
CA LEU A 48 12.98 8.00 1.93
C LEU A 48 13.75 8.57 0.74
N LEU A 49 13.06 8.85 -0.36
CA LEU A 49 13.68 9.37 -1.58
C LEU A 49 14.16 10.80 -1.40
N GLY A 50 13.47 11.62 -0.59
CA GLY A 50 13.92 12.94 -0.19
C GLY A 50 15.28 12.89 0.53
N ALA A 51 15.41 12.05 1.56
CA ALA A 51 16.66 11.88 2.30
C ALA A 51 17.80 11.39 1.39
N TRP A 52 17.50 10.38 0.57
CA TRP A 52 18.45 9.80 -0.38
C TRP A 52 19.00 10.86 -1.34
N ARG A 53 18.12 11.67 -1.95
CA ARG A 53 18.52 12.74 -2.87
C ARG A 53 19.33 13.84 -2.18
N ALA A 54 19.11 14.07 -0.89
CA ALA A 54 19.88 15.01 -0.08
C ALA A 54 21.20 14.43 0.45
N GLY A 55 21.46 13.12 0.29
CA GLY A 55 22.61 12.45 0.90
C GLY A 55 22.51 12.32 2.43
N GLU A 56 21.29 12.37 2.98
CA GLU A 56 21.01 12.34 4.41
C GLU A 56 20.41 11.00 4.86
N SER A 57 20.48 10.69 6.16
CA SER A 57 19.80 9.53 6.74
C SER A 57 18.27 9.74 6.80
N SER A 58 17.51 8.70 6.46
CA SER A 58 16.06 8.67 6.66
C SER A 58 15.64 8.18 8.05
N LEU A 59 16.58 7.64 8.84
CA LEU A 59 16.31 7.11 10.17
C LEU A 59 15.94 8.24 11.14
N ARG A 60 15.00 7.95 12.05
CA ARG A 60 14.72 8.82 13.18
C ARG A 60 15.83 8.68 14.22
N THR A 61 16.23 9.79 14.82
CA THR A 61 17.06 9.77 16.03
C THR A 61 16.24 9.22 17.19
N PRO A 62 16.82 8.34 18.03
CA PRO A 62 16.18 7.94 19.28
C PRO A 62 15.83 9.17 20.13
N VAL A 63 14.67 9.11 20.79
CA VAL A 63 14.25 10.09 21.80
C VAL A 63 14.87 9.80 23.15
#